data_AF-H9WAA6-F1
#
_entry.id   AF-H9WAA6-F1
#
_cell.length_a   1.000
_cell.length_b   1.000
_cell.length_c   1.000
_cell.angle_alpha   90.00
_cell.angle_beta   90.00
_cell.angle_gamma   90.00
#
_symmetry.space_group_name_H-M   'P 1'
#
loop_
_entity.id
_entity.type
_entity.pdbx_description
1 polymer ?
#
loop_
_entity_poly.entity_id
_entity_poly.type
_entity_poly.pdbx_seq_one_letter_code
_entity_poly.pdbx_strand_id
1 'polypeptide(L)' 'LFRVDEREPASAWLRELKPEFNSKMSRRPFTNAIDNFYMTDSICRASKTMAQCTATLLSQK' A
#
# COMPACT_ATOMS: atom_id res chain seq x y z
N LEU A 1 -14.67 24.14 12.73
CA LEU A 1 -14.06 22.90 13.25
C LEU A 1 -13.75 22.02 12.04
N PHE A 2 -12.51 21.58 11.85
CA PHE A 2 -12.18 20.68 10.74
C PHE A 2 -12.70 19.27 11.03
N ARG A 3 -13.24 18.57 10.02
CA ARG A 3 -13.66 17.17 10.11
C ARG A 3 -12.42 16.27 10.00
N VAL A 4 -11.59 16.24 11.04
CA VAL A 4 -10.29 15.52 11.03
C VAL A 4 -10.46 14.02 11.28
N ASP A 5 -11.42 13.66 12.15
CA ASP A 5 -11.65 12.27 12.55
C ASP A 5 -12.71 11.56 11.68
N GLU A 6 -13.39 12.30 10.80
CA GLU A 6 -14.40 11.75 9.90
C GLU A 6 -13.82 11.52 8.51
N ARG A 7 -14.08 10.33 7.94
CA ARG A 7 -13.75 10.05 6.55
C ARG A 7 -14.78 10.70 5.63
N GLU A 8 -14.37 11.71 4.87
CA GLU A 8 -15.15 12.21 3.74
C GLU A 8 -15.12 11.18 2.59
N PRO A 9 -16.27 10.66 2.14
CA PRO A 9 -16.31 9.77 1.00
C PRO A 9 -15.95 10.53 -0.28
N ALA A 10 -15.24 9.86 -1.18
CA ALA A 10 -15.09 10.35 -2.55
C ALA A 10 -16.49 10.50 -3.18
N SER A 11 -16.69 11.58 -3.93
CA SER A 11 -17.98 11.85 -4.55
C SER A 11 -18.33 10.81 -5.62
N ALA A 12 -19.60 10.40 -5.67
CA ALA A 12 -20.06 9.33 -6.56
C ALA A 12 -19.76 9.62 -8.05
N TRP A 13 -19.82 10.91 -8.43
CA TRP A 13 -19.63 11.41 -9.80
C TRP A 13 -18.18 11.32 -10.33
N LEU A 14 -17.21 10.91 -9.50
CA LEU A 14 -15.80 10.77 -9.92
C LEU A 14 -15.60 9.66 -10.96
N ARG A 15 -16.50 8.67 -11.03
CA ARG A 15 -16.42 7.61 -12.04
C ARG A 15 -16.73 8.15 -13.43
N GLU A 16 -17.68 9.09 -13.51
CA GLU A 16 -18.16 9.74 -14.72
C GLU A 16 -17.14 10.74 -15.28
N LEU A 17 -16.25 11.26 -14.43
CA LEU A 17 -15.12 12.10 -14.86
C LEU A 17 -13.98 11.34 -15.52
N LYS A 18 -13.89 10.02 -15.33
CA LYS A 18 -12.76 9.24 -15.83
C LYS A 18 -12.80 9.25 -17.37
N PRO A 19 -11.78 9.81 -18.05
CA PRO A 19 -11.76 9.81 -19.51
C PRO A 19 -11.66 8.39 -20.04
N GLU A 20 -12.18 8.17 -21.25
CA GLU A 20 -11.99 6.90 -21.93
C GLU A 20 -10.49 6.63 -22.13
N PHE A 21 -10.05 5.45 -21.69
CA PHE A 21 -8.66 5.05 -21.73
C PHE A 21 -8.57 3.63 -22.27
N ASN A 22 -7.87 3.47 -23.39
CA ASN A 22 -7.66 2.19 -24.04
C ASN A 22 -6.15 1.95 -24.21
N SER A 23 -5.51 1.50 -23.13
CA SER A 23 -4.16 0.93 -23.21
C SER A 23 -4.24 -0.59 -23.04
N LYS A 24 -3.44 -1.32 -23.82
CA LYS A 24 -3.36 -2.77 -23.69
C LYS A 24 -2.68 -3.11 -22.37
N MET A 25 -3.35 -3.92 -21.55
CA MET A 25 -2.76 -4.44 -20.31
C MET A 25 -1.49 -5.24 -20.63
N SER A 26 -0.42 -4.98 -19.89
CA SER A 26 0.81 -5.76 -19.99
C SER A 26 0.54 -7.23 -19.66
N ARG A 27 1.17 -8.15 -20.39
CA ARG A 27 1.10 -9.60 -20.10
C ARG A 27 1.89 -10.00 -18.85
N ARG A 28 2.61 -9.06 -18.23
CA ARG A 28 3.36 -9.32 -17.00
C ARG A 28 2.37 -9.57 -15.85
N PRO A 29 2.61 -10.57 -14.99
CA PRO A 29 1.79 -10.78 -13.81
C PRO A 29 1.93 -9.62 -12.82
N PHE A 30 0.95 -9.45 -11.95
CA PHE A 30 1.11 -8.60 -10.77
C PHE A 30 2.19 -9.16 -9.86
N THR A 31 3.03 -8.29 -9.34
CA THR A 31 4.05 -8.61 -8.36
C THR A 31 3.63 -8.12 -6.98
N ASN A 32 4.36 -8.52 -5.95
CA ASN A 32 4.18 -7.94 -4.63
C ASN A 32 4.45 -6.43 -4.71
N ALA A 33 3.53 -5.63 -4.20
CA ALA A 33 3.73 -4.18 -4.06
C ALA A 33 4.61 -3.84 -2.85
N ILE A 34 4.66 -4.74 -1.86
CA ILE A 34 5.43 -4.61 -0.62
C ILE A 34 6.17 -5.92 -0.40
N ASP A 35 7.50 -5.86 -0.35
CA ASP A 35 8.35 -7.04 -0.14
C ASP A 35 8.48 -7.41 1.34
N ASN A 36 8.46 -6.42 2.23
CA ASN A 36 8.49 -6.62 3.68
C ASN A 36 7.51 -5.70 4.38
N PHE A 37 6.42 -6.28 4.87
CA PHE A 37 5.39 -5.56 5.62
C PHE A 37 5.94 -4.87 6.88
N TYR A 38 6.95 -5.45 7.54
CA TYR A 38 7.55 -4.88 8.74
C TYR A 38 8.56 -3.77 8.44
N MET A 39 8.86 -3.48 7.17
CA MET A 39 9.85 -2.48 6.76
C MET A 39 9.34 -1.56 5.64
N THR A 40 8.05 -1.24 5.64
CA THR A 40 7.37 -0.44 4.60
C THR A 40 7.85 1.01 4.56
N ASP A 41 7.96 1.68 5.70
CA ASP A 41 8.38 3.08 5.81
C ASP A 41 9.67 3.26 6.63
N SER A 42 10.13 4.51 6.73
CA SER A 42 11.37 4.85 7.44
C SER A 42 11.27 4.63 8.96
N ILE A 43 10.09 4.81 9.55
CA ILE A 43 9.86 4.62 10.98
C ILE A 43 9.94 3.12 11.29
N CYS A 44 9.24 2.29 10.51
CA CYS A 44 9.28 0.84 10.64
C CYS A 44 10.68 0.28 10.41
N ARG A 45 11.43 0.79 9.41
CA ARG A 45 12.82 0.35 9.17
C ARG A 45 13.80 0.70 10.29
N ALA A 46 13.60 1.83 10.95
CA ALA A 46 14.41 2.23 12.10
C ALA A 46 14.03 1.47 13.39
N SER A 47 12.88 0.78 13.41
CA SER A 47 12.40 0.07 14.59
C SER A 47 13.11 -1.26 14.82
N LYS A 48 13.77 -1.37 15.98
CA LYS A 48 14.41 -2.62 16.43
C LYS A 48 13.42 -3.79 16.50
N THR A 49 12.20 -3.54 16.98
CA THR A 49 11.17 -4.58 17.10
C THR A 49 10.77 -5.12 15.74
N MET A 50 10.56 -4.24 14.75
CA MET A 50 10.17 -4.64 13.40
C MET A 50 11.29 -5.42 12.69
N ALA A 51 12.54 -5.07 12.94
CA ALA A 51 13.69 -5.84 12.49
C ALA A 51 13.71 -7.24 13.08
N GLN A 52 13.40 -7.39 14.37
CA GLN A 52 13.28 -8.72 15.02
C GLN A 52 12.13 -9.54 14.42
N CYS A 53 10.97 -8.94 14.16
CA CYS A 53 9.85 -9.63 13.49
C CYS A 53 10.26 -10.18 12.12
N THR A 54 10.99 -9.37 11.34
CA THR A 54 11.52 -9.79 10.04
C THR A 54 12.47 -10.97 10.19
N ALA A 55 13.39 -10.92 11.15
CA ALA A 55 14.36 -11.99 11.39
C ALA A 55 13.68 -13.32 11.79
N THR A 56 12.68 -13.27 12.69
CA THR A 56 11.93 -14.47 13.11
C THR A 56 11.28 -15.16 11.92
N LEU A 57 10.61 -14.40 11.04
CA LEU A 57 9.92 -14.95 9.88
C LEU A 57 10.88 -15.52 8.83
N LEU A 58 12.02 -14.86 8.60
CA LEU A 58 13.03 -15.35 7.67
C LEU A 58 13.76 -16.61 8.17
N SER A 59 13.85 -16.79 9.50
CA SER A 59 14.51 -17.94 10.12
C SER A 59 13.66 -19.21 10.13
N GLN A 60 12.39 -19.15 9.72
CA GLN A 60 11.48 -20.31 9.63
C GLN A 60 11.38 -20.92 8.22
N LYS A 61 12.24 -20.50 7.29
CA LYS A 61 12.42 -21.13 5.98
C LYS A 61 13.55 -22.15 6.03
#